data_AF-Q9PBF4-F1
#
_entry.id   AF-Q9PBF4-F1
#
_cell.length_a   1.000
_cell.length_b   1.000
_cell.length_c   1.000
_cell.angle_alpha   90.00
_cell.angle_beta   90.00
_cell.angle_gamma   90.00
#
_symmetry.space_group_name_H-M   'P 1'
#
loop_
_entity.id
_entity.type
_entity.pdbx_description
1 polymer ?
#
loop_
_entity_poly.entity_id
_entity_poly.type
_entity_poly.pdbx_seq_one_letter_code
_entity_poly.pdbx_strand_id
1 'polypeptide(L)' 'MDEERLKLAKKGKFMTGTTEEQVEMFRKSFPASDEEMELGCWFFFDECPAGAVWILKGEGENGEDYYDWT' A
#
# COMPACT_ATOMS: atom_id res chain seq x y z
N MET A 1 10.30 5.34 -2.91
CA MET A 1 9.86 4.95 -1.54
C MET A 1 11.04 5.13 -0.59
N ASP A 2 11.55 6.35 -0.49
CA ASP A 2 12.99 6.55 -0.31
C ASP A 2 13.44 6.58 1.16
N GLU A 3 12.49 6.50 2.09
CA GLU A 3 12.76 6.40 3.53
C GLU A 3 12.46 5.00 4.10
N GLU A 4 12.04 4.06 3.26
CA GLU A 4 11.58 2.72 3.66
C GLU A 4 10.51 2.76 4.78
N ARG A 5 9.68 3.82 4.80
CA ARG A 5 8.58 3.99 5.75
C ARG A 5 7.26 3.39 5.27
N LEU A 6 7.21 2.97 4.01
CA LEU A 6 6.02 2.46 3.35
C LEU A 6 6.40 1.26 2.48
N LYS A 7 5.61 0.19 2.61
CA LYS A 7 5.54 -0.91 1.65
C LYS A 7 4.11 -1.06 1.18
N LEU A 8 3.93 -1.73 0.05
CA LEU A 8 2.62 -2.10 -0.47
C LEU A 8 2.42 -3.60 -0.28
N ALA A 9 1.21 -4.02 0.08
CA ALA A 9 0.89 -5.43 0.24
C ALA A 9 -0.54 -5.76 -0.16
N LYS A 10 -0.77 -7.01 -0.56
CA LYS A 10 -2.10 -7.56 -0.81
C LYS A 10 -2.19 -8.95 -0.20
N LYS A 11 -3.28 -9.23 0.52
CA LYS A 11 -3.55 -10.55 1.14
C LYS A 11 -2.36 -11.07 1.97
N GLY A 12 -1.79 -10.19 2.82
CA GLY A 12 -0.69 -10.51 3.72
C GLY A 12 0.68 -10.70 3.05
N LYS A 13 0.82 -10.35 1.76
CA LYS A 13 2.08 -10.47 1.02
C LYS A 13 2.53 -9.12 0.50
N PHE A 14 3.79 -8.77 0.78
CA PHE A 14 4.40 -7.57 0.20
C PHE A 14 4.50 -7.67 -1.32
N MET A 15 4.24 -6.56 -1.99
CA MET A 15 4.51 -6.41 -3.41
C MET A 15 6.01 -6.42 -3.66
N THR A 16 6.40 -6.96 -4.81
CA THR A 16 7.77 -6.95 -5.31
C THR A 16 7.86 -6.05 -6.56
N GLY A 17 9.06 -5.90 -7.13
CA GLY A 17 9.28 -5.04 -8.29
C GLY A 17 9.76 -3.63 -7.93
N THR A 18 10.03 -2.83 -8.95
CA THR A 18 10.49 -1.44 -8.77
C THR A 18 9.35 -0.53 -8.30
N THR A 19 9.68 0.67 -7.84
CA THR A 19 8.67 1.67 -7.49
C THR A 19 7.79 2.01 -8.71
N GLU A 20 8.39 2.11 -9.90
CA GLU A 20 7.69 2.39 -11.14
C GLU A 20 6.69 1.28 -11.50
N GLU A 21 7.10 0.01 -11.40
CA GLU A 21 6.22 -1.13 -11.65
C GLU A 21 5.02 -1.13 -10.69
N GLN A 22 5.26 -0.80 -9.42
CA GLN A 22 4.21 -0.72 -8.41
C GLN A 22 3.24 0.43 -8.65
N VAL A 23 3.75 1.64 -8.97
CA VAL A 23 2.91 2.79 -9.32
C VAL A 23 2.09 2.49 -10.59
N GLU A 24 2.67 1.80 -11.56
CA GLU A 24 1.99 1.46 -12.81
C GLU A 24 0.81 0.50 -12.58
N MET A 25 0.90 -0.40 -11.59
CA MET A 25 -0.25 -1.24 -11.21
C MET A 25 -1.41 -0.41 -10.65
N PHE A 26 -1.12 0.62 -9.85
CA PHE A 26 -2.15 1.55 -9.38
C PHE A 26 -2.77 2.30 -10.54
N ARG A 27 -1.97 2.88 -11.45
CA ARG A 27 -2.50 3.62 -12.62
C ARG A 27 -3.44 2.77 -13.48
N LYS A 28 -3.12 1.50 -13.68
CA LYS A 28 -3.96 0.56 -14.47
C LYS A 28 -5.27 0.18 -13.80
N SER A 29 -5.31 0.23 -12.46
CA SER A 29 -6.48 -0.18 -11.67
C SER A 29 -7.27 1.02 -11.16
N PHE A 30 -6.73 2.24 -11.29
CA PHE A 30 -7.28 3.45 -10.70
C PHE A 30 -8.68 3.74 -11.28
N PRO A 31 -9.65 4.14 -10.44
CA PRO A 31 -10.97 4.54 -10.89
C PRO A 31 -10.93 5.62 -11.98
N ALA A 32 -11.82 5.52 -12.96
CA ALA A 32 -11.90 6.48 -14.06
C ALA A 32 -12.73 7.73 -13.70
N SER A 33 -13.40 7.72 -12.55
CA SER A 33 -14.27 8.81 -12.10
C SER A 33 -14.34 8.93 -10.58
N ASP A 34 -14.83 10.07 -10.10
CA ASP A 34 -15.06 10.33 -8.67
C ASP A 34 -16.14 9.42 -8.07
N GLU A 35 -17.12 9.00 -8.87
CA GLU A 35 -18.17 8.05 -8.46
C GLU A 35 -17.54 6.69 -8.16
N GLU A 36 -16.73 6.16 -9.07
CA GLU A 36 -16.00 4.89 -8.87
C GLU A 36 -14.93 4.96 -7.77
N MET A 37 -14.43 6.17 -7.46
CA MET A 37 -13.51 6.40 -6.34
C MET A 37 -14.21 6.21 -4.98
N GLU A 38 -15.55 6.28 -4.94
CA GLU A 38 -16.38 6.03 -3.76
C GLU A 38 -15.91 6.86 -2.56
N LEU A 39 -15.76 8.17 -2.76
CA LEU A 39 -15.27 9.13 -1.75
C LEU A 39 -13.90 8.75 -1.15
N GLY A 40 -13.06 8.05 -1.92
CA GLY A 40 -11.75 7.57 -1.51
C GLY A 40 -11.77 6.18 -0.86
N CYS A 41 -12.94 5.55 -0.71
CA CYS A 41 -13.04 4.21 -0.16
C CYS A 41 -12.46 3.14 -1.09
N TRP A 42 -12.27 3.43 -2.38
CA TRP A 42 -11.70 2.49 -3.35
C TRP A 42 -10.38 1.84 -2.89
N PHE A 43 -9.54 2.57 -2.14
CA PHE A 43 -8.28 2.01 -1.62
C PHE A 43 -8.44 0.80 -0.70
N PHE A 44 -9.62 0.61 -0.11
CA PHE A 44 -9.96 -0.52 0.77
C PHE A 44 -10.67 -1.66 0.05
N PHE A 45 -10.99 -1.49 -1.24
CA PHE A 45 -11.71 -2.50 -2.02
C PHE A 45 -10.77 -3.54 -2.62
N ASP A 46 -11.34 -4.65 -3.06
CA ASP A 46 -10.54 -5.77 -3.56
C ASP A 46 -9.88 -5.45 -4.92
N GLU A 47 -10.47 -4.54 -5.68
CA GLU A 47 -10.01 -3.97 -6.95
C GLU A 47 -8.75 -3.11 -6.78
N CYS A 48 -8.51 -2.54 -5.59
CA CYS A 48 -7.26 -1.86 -5.29
C CYS A 48 -6.11 -2.88 -5.26
N PRO A 49 -5.01 -2.65 -6.03
CA PRO A 49 -3.98 -3.66 -6.22
C PRO A 49 -3.19 -3.97 -4.93
N ALA A 50 -3.15 -3.04 -3.98
CA ALA A 50 -2.52 -3.22 -2.67
C ALA A 50 -2.95 -2.17 -1.66
N GLY A 51 -2.87 -2.52 -0.38
CA GLY A 51 -2.94 -1.60 0.75
C GLY A 51 -1.55 -1.11 1.18
N ALA A 52 -1.55 -0.08 2.02
CA ALA A 52 -0.34 0.42 2.65
C ALA A 52 0.09 -0.48 3.82
N VAL A 53 1.40 -0.63 3.98
CA VAL A 53 2.01 -1.13 5.20
C VAL A 53 3.01 -0.10 5.67
N TRP A 54 2.69 0.57 6.77
CA TRP A 54 3.56 1.58 7.35
C TRP A 54 4.62 0.92 8.23
N ILE A 55 5.86 1.38 8.09
CA ILE A 55 6.99 0.86 8.85
C ILE A 55 7.33 1.87 9.94
N LEU A 56 6.95 1.56 11.18
CA LEU A 56 7.25 2.32 12.38
C LEU A 56 8.58 1.82 12.96
N LYS A 57 9.67 2.49 12.57
CA LYS A 57 11.02 2.01 12.85
C LYS A 57 11.34 2.04 14.34
N GLY A 58 11.72 0.89 14.88
CA GLY A 58 12.08 0.71 16.29
C GLY A 58 10.93 0.86 17.30
N GLU A 59 9.68 0.90 16.85
CA GLU A 59 8.49 1.03 17.72
C GLU A 59 7.91 -0.33 18.18
N GLY A 60 8.43 -1.44 17.65
CA GLY A 60 8.07 -2.79 18.05
C GLY A 60 8.71 -3.23 19.37
N GLU A 61 8.32 -4.42 19.83
CA GLU A 61 8.94 -5.03 21.01
C GLU A 61 10.45 -5.17 20.81
N ASN A 62 11.23 -4.82 21.85
CA ASN A 62 12.70 -4.86 21.83
C ASN A 62 13.37 -3.94 20.78
N GLY A 63 12.66 -2.92 20.27
CA GLY A 63 13.21 -1.97 19.30
C GLY A 63 13.24 -2.51 17.86
N GLU A 64 12.43 -3.52 17.56
CA GLU A 64 12.18 -3.99 16.20
C GLU A 64 11.28 -3.00 15.43
N ASP A 65 11.29 -3.09 14.10
CA ASP A 65 10.34 -2.33 13.28
C ASP A 65 8.94 -2.92 13.42
N TYR A 66 7.96 -2.07 13.68
CA TYR A 66 6.55 -2.44 13.66
C TYR A 66 5.94 -2.18 12.27
N TYR A 67 5.14 -3.12 11.78
CA TYR A 67 4.47 -3.05 10.50
C TYR A 67 2.98 -2.86 10.73
N ASP A 68 2.48 -1.66 10.42
CA ASP A 68 1.07 -1.33 10.54
C ASP A 68 0.35 -1.62 9.21
N TRP A 69 -0.54 -2.60 9.22
CA TRP A 69 -1.26 -3.08 8.02
C TRP A 69 -2.63 -2.43 7.95
N THR A 70 -2.91 -1.72 6.84
CA THR A 70 -4.22 -1.09 6.56
C THR A 70 -5.05 -1.90 5.57
#